data_AF-A0A949DYI3-F1
#
_entry.id   AF-A0A949DYI3-F1
#
_cell.length_a   1.000
_cell.length_b   1.000
_cell.length_c   1.000
_cell.angle_alpha   90.00
_cell.angle_beta   90.00
_cell.angle_gamma   90.00
#
_symmetry.space_group_name_H-M   'P 1'
#
loop_
_entity.id
_entity.type
_entity.pdbx_description
1 polymer ?
#
loop_
_entity_poly.entity_id
_entity_poly.type
_entity_poly.pdbx_seq_one_letter_code
_entity_poly.pdbx_strand_id
1 'polypeptide(L)'
;MKKRALVLVDILLMEIKINKKRAFTLIEMVVIMGSTGLIFVIIAGILMNSVKSSRRISVANSVEESGAWAIAEIRKNLLKADIESLTCPADIGSSLSFVSRLDGATNYIVCDETGGSIASVSAITEVNFLGNSILVSSCQDFVSCDLTSFFPVVDFKFTLSSGDEESGVDSYVERDFDATVVVRE
;
A
#
# COMPACT_ATOMS: atom_id res chain seq x y z
N MET A 1 20.04 -69.26 9.70
CA MET A 1 20.43 -67.84 9.81
C MET A 1 21.63 -67.48 8.90
N LYS A 2 21.65 -67.88 7.62
CA LYS A 2 22.82 -67.66 6.73
C LYS A 2 22.55 -66.79 5.49
N LYS A 3 21.29 -66.37 5.27
CA LYS A 3 20.87 -65.61 4.07
C LYS A 3 20.90 -64.08 4.22
N ARG A 4 21.03 -63.54 5.44
CA ARG A 4 21.04 -62.07 5.66
C ARG A 4 22.43 -61.43 5.57
N ALA A 5 23.50 -62.20 5.69
CA ALA A 5 24.87 -61.68 5.59
C ALA A 5 25.32 -61.44 4.14
N LEU A 6 24.72 -62.12 3.15
CA LEU A 6 25.14 -62.00 1.74
C LEU A 6 24.63 -60.69 1.09
N VAL A 7 23.42 -60.24 1.45
CA VAL A 7 22.79 -59.04 0.87
C VAL A 7 23.49 -57.75 1.31
N LEU A 8 24.09 -57.73 2.51
CA LEU A 8 24.80 -56.56 3.02
C LEU A 8 26.17 -56.35 2.36
N VAL A 9 26.82 -57.42 1.90
CA VAL A 9 28.11 -57.32 1.20
C VAL A 9 27.92 -56.83 -0.24
N ASP A 10 26.83 -57.24 -0.92
CA ASP A 10 26.51 -56.74 -2.26
C ASP A 10 26.09 -55.27 -2.28
N ILE A 11 25.38 -54.79 -1.23
CA ILE A 11 25.02 -53.36 -1.11
C ILE A 11 26.26 -52.49 -0.83
N LEU A 12 27.23 -53.00 -0.05
CA LEU A 12 28.48 -52.28 0.22
C LEU A 12 29.47 -52.28 -0.96
N LEU A 13 29.47 -53.31 -1.81
CA LEU A 13 30.31 -53.35 -3.01
C LEU A 13 29.77 -52.50 -4.18
N MET A 14 28.51 -52.05 -4.11
CA MET A 14 27.89 -51.25 -5.18
C MET A 14 28.24 -49.76 -5.10
N GLU A 15 28.80 -49.26 -3.99
CA GLU A 15 29.11 -47.82 -3.83
C GLU A 15 30.51 -47.39 -4.30
N ILE A 16 31.44 -48.29 -4.67
CA ILE A 16 32.80 -47.86 -5.07
C ILE A 16 33.26 -48.58 -6.33
N LYS A 17 32.42 -48.60 -7.36
CA LYS A 17 32.90 -48.75 -8.74
C LYS A 17 33.25 -47.37 -9.26
N ILE A 18 34.40 -46.84 -8.83
CA ILE A 18 35.03 -45.65 -9.42
C ILE A 18 35.39 -46.02 -10.85
N ASN A 19 34.45 -45.76 -11.76
CA ASN A 19 34.65 -45.78 -13.20
C ASN A 19 35.90 -44.95 -13.52
N LYS A 20 36.75 -45.47 -14.41
CA LYS A 20 37.97 -44.83 -14.93
C LYS A 20 37.81 -43.32 -14.94
N LYS A 21 38.64 -42.63 -14.14
CA LYS A 21 38.68 -41.17 -14.06
C LYS A 21 38.99 -40.62 -15.46
N ARG A 22 37.96 -40.23 -16.21
CA ARG A 22 38.12 -39.33 -17.35
C ARG A 22 38.56 -38.01 -16.73
N ALA A 23 39.83 -37.67 -16.94
CA ALA A 23 40.30 -36.34 -16.62
C ALA A 23 39.49 -35.37 -17.50
N PHE A 24 38.69 -34.52 -16.86
CA PHE A 24 37.98 -33.44 -17.53
C PHE A 24 39.00 -32.58 -18.27
N THR A 25 38.73 -32.28 -19.53
CA THR A 25 39.62 -31.43 -20.32
C THR A 25 39.53 -29.99 -19.80
N LEU A 26 40.64 -29.25 -19.84
CA LEU A 26 40.68 -27.87 -19.35
C LEU A 26 39.63 -26.98 -20.06
N ILE A 27 39.36 -27.26 -21.33
CA ILE A 27 38.33 -26.60 -22.13
C ILE A 27 36.91 -26.84 -21.60
N GLU A 28 36.61 -28.03 -21.08
CA GLU A 28 35.29 -28.38 -20.55
C GLU A 28 34.97 -27.61 -19.26
N MET A 29 35.98 -27.39 -18.39
CA MET A 29 35.81 -26.55 -17.19
C MET A 29 35.57 -25.08 -17.54
N VAL A 30 36.23 -24.56 -18.57
CA VAL A 30 36.02 -23.16 -19.02
C VAL A 30 34.61 -22.97 -19.56
N VAL A 31 34.09 -23.93 -20.33
CA VAL A 31 32.72 -23.88 -20.85
C VAL A 31 31.70 -23.91 -19.71
N ILE A 32 31.90 -24.78 -18.70
CA ILE A 32 31.01 -24.85 -17.55
C ILE A 32 31.02 -23.52 -16.79
N MET A 33 32.18 -22.96 -16.48
CA MET A 33 32.29 -21.66 -15.80
C MET A 33 31.58 -20.54 -16.57
N GLY A 34 31.78 -20.47 -17.89
CA GLY A 34 31.11 -19.50 -18.76
C GLY A 34 29.59 -19.65 -18.73
N SER A 35 29.08 -20.88 -18.84
CA SER A 35 27.65 -21.15 -18.81
C SER A 35 27.02 -20.85 -17.44
N THR A 36 27.71 -21.16 -16.34
CA THR A 36 27.23 -20.85 -14.98
C THR A 36 27.19 -19.35 -14.71
N GLY A 37 28.19 -18.60 -15.19
CA GLY A 37 28.22 -17.14 -15.05
C GLY A 37 27.02 -16.49 -15.73
N LEU A 38 26.65 -16.96 -16.93
CA LEU A 38 25.48 -16.48 -17.64
C LEU A 38 24.17 -16.71 -16.85
N ILE A 39 24.03 -17.89 -16.26
CA ILE A 39 22.85 -18.24 -15.43
C ILE A 39 22.73 -17.29 -14.23
N PHE A 40 23.85 -16.99 -13.54
CA PHE A 40 23.83 -16.09 -12.39
C PHE A 40 23.37 -14.67 -12.74
N VAL A 41 23.78 -14.13 -13.89
CA VAL A 41 23.36 -12.80 -14.35
C VAL A 41 21.84 -12.75 -14.57
N ILE A 42 21.27 -13.79 -15.17
CA ILE A 42 19.81 -13.88 -15.41
C ILE A 42 19.05 -13.91 -14.07
N ILE A 43 19.50 -14.72 -13.12
CA ILE A 43 18.86 -14.82 -11.80
C ILE A 43 18.94 -13.48 -11.05
N ALA A 44 20.09 -12.81 -11.07
CA ALA A 44 20.26 -11.50 -10.45
C ALA A 44 19.30 -10.46 -11.03
N GLY A 45 19.13 -10.46 -12.36
CA GLY A 45 18.17 -9.57 -13.03
C GLY A 45 16.72 -9.81 -12.59
N ILE A 46 16.30 -11.07 -12.48
CA ILE A 46 14.94 -11.43 -12.03
C ILE A 46 14.70 -11.00 -10.57
N LEU A 47 15.69 -11.18 -9.70
CA LEU A 47 15.59 -10.79 -8.29
C LEU A 47 15.47 -9.27 -8.13
N MET A 48 16.24 -8.48 -8.87
CA MET A 48 16.13 -7.02 -8.82
C MET A 48 14.75 -6.53 -9.25
N ASN A 49 14.20 -7.09 -10.32
CA ASN A 49 12.84 -6.77 -10.76
C ASN A 49 11.78 -7.18 -9.73
N SER A 50 11.97 -8.33 -9.08
CA SER A 50 11.07 -8.81 -8.03
C SER A 50 11.07 -7.89 -6.81
N VAL A 51 12.24 -7.41 -6.37
CA VAL A 51 12.34 -6.47 -5.24
C VAL A 51 11.67 -5.14 -5.56
N LYS A 52 11.86 -4.60 -6.78
CA LYS A 52 11.18 -3.37 -7.21
C LYS A 52 9.66 -3.53 -7.19
N SER A 53 9.15 -4.62 -7.76
CA SER A 53 7.72 -4.92 -7.77
C SER A 53 7.17 -5.09 -6.36
N SER A 54 7.87 -5.80 -5.47
CA SER A 54 7.46 -5.96 -4.08
C SER A 54 7.38 -4.64 -3.32
N ARG A 55 8.32 -3.71 -3.57
CA ARG A 55 8.28 -2.37 -2.95
C ARG A 55 7.09 -1.57 -3.44
N ARG A 56 6.85 -1.56 -4.75
CA ARG A 56 5.70 -0.86 -5.33
C ARG A 56 4.37 -1.37 -4.78
N ILE A 57 4.22 -2.69 -4.63
CA ILE A 57 3.04 -3.30 -4.01
C ILE A 57 2.92 -2.87 -2.54
N SER A 58 4.02 -2.85 -1.79
CA SER A 58 4.01 -2.40 -0.39
C SER A 58 3.59 -0.94 -0.24
N VAL A 59 4.10 -0.06 -1.11
CA VAL A 59 3.72 1.37 -1.12
C VAL A 59 2.24 1.52 -1.51
N ALA A 60 1.79 0.81 -2.55
CA ALA A 60 0.39 0.82 -2.96
C ALA A 60 -0.55 0.37 -1.84
N ASN A 61 -0.21 -0.72 -1.14
CA ASN A 61 -0.98 -1.20 -0.01
C ASN A 61 -1.04 -0.17 1.12
N SER A 62 0.06 0.53 1.40
CA SER A 62 0.09 1.58 2.43
C SER A 62 -0.81 2.77 2.09
N VAL A 63 -0.85 3.17 0.81
CA VAL A 63 -1.75 4.22 0.32
C VAL A 63 -3.21 3.77 0.41
N GLU A 64 -3.50 2.55 0.00
CA GLU A 64 -4.85 1.96 0.09
C GLU A 64 -5.34 1.83 1.54
N GLU A 65 -4.50 1.35 2.45
CA GLU A 65 -4.83 1.23 3.88
C GLU A 65 -5.11 2.60 4.51
N SER A 66 -4.29 3.60 4.20
CA SER A 66 -4.45 4.95 4.75
C SER A 66 -5.65 5.67 4.17
N GLY A 67 -5.94 5.52 2.89
CA GLY A 67 -7.17 6.04 2.28
C GLY A 67 -8.41 5.39 2.84
N ALA A 68 -8.40 4.06 3.02
CA ALA A 68 -9.51 3.34 3.66
C ALA A 68 -9.73 3.78 5.11
N TRP A 69 -8.65 4.00 5.86
CA TRP A 69 -8.69 4.53 7.22
C TRP A 69 -9.27 5.96 7.26
N ALA A 70 -8.80 6.85 6.38
CA ALA A 70 -9.30 8.21 6.28
C ALA A 70 -10.81 8.25 5.98
N ILE A 71 -11.27 7.45 5.01
CA ILE A 71 -12.71 7.33 4.70
C ILE A 71 -13.50 6.81 5.90
N ALA A 72 -12.98 5.80 6.60
CA ALA A 72 -13.65 5.24 7.77
C ALA A 72 -13.80 6.26 8.90
N GLU A 73 -12.76 7.05 9.16
CA GLU A 73 -12.79 8.07 10.20
C GLU A 73 -13.64 9.28 9.79
N ILE A 74 -13.63 9.70 8.52
CA ILE A 74 -14.56 10.71 7.97
C ILE A 74 -16.01 10.27 8.17
N ARG A 75 -16.35 9.03 7.78
CA ARG A 75 -17.70 8.46 7.96
C ARG A 75 -18.09 8.46 9.43
N LYS A 76 -17.21 8.02 10.31
CA LYS A 76 -17.46 7.94 11.75
C LYS A 76 -17.66 9.32 12.39
N ASN A 77 -16.94 10.34 11.91
CA ASN A 77 -17.12 11.72 12.35
C ASN A 77 -18.46 12.29 11.87
N LEU A 78 -18.82 12.05 10.61
CA LEU A 78 -20.11 12.48 10.07
C LEU A 78 -21.32 11.77 10.66
N LEU A 79 -21.18 10.50 11.06
CA LEU A 79 -22.25 9.80 11.79
C LEU A 79 -22.53 10.42 13.17
N LYS A 80 -21.60 11.19 13.72
CA LYS A 80 -21.79 11.94 14.98
C LYS A 80 -22.20 13.38 14.73
N ALA A 81 -22.19 13.84 13.48
CA ALA A 81 -22.50 15.22 13.14
C ALA A 81 -23.99 15.48 13.30
N ASP A 82 -24.32 16.69 13.74
CA ASP A 82 -25.68 17.17 13.73
C ASP A 82 -26.02 17.84 12.40
N ILE A 83 -27.10 17.38 11.77
CA ILE A 83 -27.52 17.81 10.43
C ILE A 83 -27.78 19.32 10.37
N GLU A 84 -28.43 19.88 11.38
CA GLU A 84 -28.75 21.32 11.42
C GLU A 84 -27.50 22.22 11.51
N SER A 85 -26.38 21.65 11.96
CA SER A 85 -25.12 22.35 12.16
C SER A 85 -24.10 22.13 11.03
N LEU A 86 -24.44 21.30 10.05
CA LEU A 86 -23.56 20.93 8.95
C LEU A 86 -23.39 22.14 8.02
N THR A 87 -22.18 22.71 8.00
CA THR A 87 -21.85 23.84 7.15
C THR A 87 -20.89 23.38 6.06
N CYS A 88 -21.43 23.26 4.85
CA CYS A 88 -20.68 22.92 3.65
C CYS A 88 -20.19 24.16 2.90
N PRO A 89 -19.11 24.05 2.12
CA PRO A 89 -18.77 25.06 1.13
C PRO A 89 -19.90 25.17 0.09
N ALA A 90 -20.05 26.36 -0.51
CA ALA A 90 -21.21 26.66 -1.37
C ALA A 90 -21.36 25.76 -2.61
N ASP A 91 -20.27 25.18 -3.11
CA ASP A 91 -20.28 24.24 -4.23
C ASP A 91 -19.32 23.07 -3.93
N ILE A 92 -18.03 23.39 -3.95
CA ILE A 92 -16.92 22.47 -3.69
C ILE A 92 -15.89 23.21 -2.84
N GLY A 93 -15.27 22.52 -1.89
CA GLY A 93 -14.21 23.13 -1.10
C GLY A 93 -13.29 22.12 -0.42
N SER A 94 -12.33 22.66 0.32
CA SER A 94 -11.28 21.90 1.01
C SER A 94 -11.61 21.52 2.44
N SER A 95 -12.74 21.99 2.98
CA SER A 95 -13.12 21.72 4.36
C SER A 95 -14.63 21.70 4.58
N LEU A 96 -15.03 21.00 5.63
CA LEU A 96 -16.40 20.85 6.10
C LEU A 96 -16.44 21.10 7.60
N SER A 97 -17.45 21.78 8.11
CA SER A 97 -17.65 21.92 9.55
C SER A 97 -19.01 21.40 10.02
N PHE A 98 -19.05 20.87 11.23
CA PHE A 98 -20.25 20.39 11.88
C PHE A 98 -20.11 20.42 13.40
N VAL A 99 -21.22 20.44 14.11
CA VAL A 99 -21.26 20.24 15.56
C VAL A 99 -21.52 18.76 15.84
N SER A 100 -20.73 18.17 16.73
CA SER A 100 -20.95 16.77 17.12
C SER A 100 -22.07 16.67 18.15
N ARG A 101 -23.00 15.73 17.93
CA ARG A 101 -24.15 15.47 18.82
C ARG A 101 -23.75 14.98 20.20
N LEU A 102 -22.55 14.41 20.34
CA LEU A 102 -22.12 13.75 21.57
C LEU A 102 -21.52 14.71 22.60
N ASP A 103 -20.79 15.72 22.12
CA ASP A 103 -20.00 16.66 22.93
C ASP A 103 -20.38 18.12 22.71
N GLY A 104 -21.21 18.42 21.69
CA GLY A 104 -21.59 19.78 21.33
C GLY A 104 -20.44 20.62 20.78
N ALA A 105 -19.30 20.00 20.45
CA ALA A 105 -18.13 20.69 19.95
C ALA A 105 -18.18 20.85 18.42
N THR A 106 -17.74 22.00 17.92
CA THR A 106 -17.53 22.22 16.48
C THR A 106 -16.27 21.50 16.02
N ASN A 107 -16.44 20.62 15.05
CA ASN A 107 -15.39 19.88 14.38
C ASN A 107 -15.29 20.31 12.92
N TYR A 108 -14.08 20.24 12.39
CA TYR A 108 -13.74 20.57 11.02
C TYR A 108 -13.02 19.39 10.41
N ILE A 109 -13.47 18.91 9.25
CA ILE A 109 -12.68 18.00 8.43
C ILE A 109 -12.01 18.87 7.37
N VAL A 110 -10.67 18.86 7.35
CA VAL A 110 -9.87 19.73 6.50
C VAL A 110 -8.92 18.89 5.67
N CYS A 111 -8.82 19.22 4.39
CA CYS A 111 -7.79 18.74 3.48
C CYS A 111 -6.79 19.89 3.26
N ASP A 112 -5.55 19.69 3.67
CA ASP A 112 -4.44 20.62 3.46
C ASP A 112 -3.40 19.97 2.53
N GLU A 113 -3.35 20.45 1.29
CA GLU A 113 -2.39 20.03 0.28
C GLU A 113 -0.98 20.55 0.57
N THR A 114 -0.86 21.72 1.22
CA THR A 114 0.46 22.30 1.56
C THR A 114 1.09 21.56 2.73
N GLY A 115 0.27 21.20 3.73
CA GLY A 115 0.67 20.37 4.86
C GLY A 115 0.67 18.87 4.56
N GLY A 116 0.14 18.45 3.40
CA GLY A 116 0.05 17.04 3.01
C GLY A 116 -0.83 16.20 3.96
N SER A 117 -1.93 16.75 4.46
CA SER A 117 -2.74 16.12 5.51
C SER A 117 -4.24 16.18 5.26
N ILE A 118 -4.94 15.15 5.70
CA ILE A 118 -6.40 15.17 5.89
C ILE A 118 -6.62 14.98 7.37
N ALA A 119 -7.19 15.98 8.05
CA ALA A 119 -7.31 15.98 9.49
C ALA A 119 -8.72 16.33 9.94
N SER A 120 -9.10 15.78 11.09
CA SER A 120 -10.21 16.32 11.88
C SER A 120 -9.65 17.25 12.94
N VAL A 121 -10.03 18.53 12.83
CA VAL A 121 -9.69 19.58 13.78
C VAL A 121 -10.91 19.88 14.63
N SER A 122 -10.76 19.72 15.93
CA SER A 122 -11.68 20.23 16.95
C SER A 122 -11.01 21.42 17.65
N ALA A 123 -11.76 22.24 18.37
CA ALA A 123 -11.23 23.39 19.11
C ALA A 123 -10.04 23.07 20.06
N ILE A 124 -9.79 21.79 20.36
CA ILE A 124 -8.78 21.34 21.34
C ILE A 124 -7.77 20.35 20.72
N THR A 125 -8.17 19.59 19.70
CA THR A 125 -7.36 18.48 19.17
C THR A 125 -7.42 18.41 17.66
N GLU A 126 -6.27 18.17 17.05
CA GLU A 126 -6.13 17.85 15.64
C GLU A 126 -5.69 16.39 15.51
N VAL A 127 -6.41 15.64 14.70
CA VAL A 127 -6.12 14.24 14.41
C VAL A 127 -5.92 14.09 12.91
N ASN A 128 -4.67 13.88 12.50
CA ASN A 128 -4.34 13.55 11.11
C ASN A 128 -4.73 12.10 10.81
N PHE A 129 -5.43 11.90 9.70
CA PHE A 129 -5.85 10.59 9.22
C PHE A 129 -4.81 9.90 8.34
N LEU A 130 -3.83 10.66 7.84
CA LEU A 130 -2.79 10.15 6.95
C LEU A 130 -1.49 9.85 7.72
N GLY A 131 -0.75 8.87 7.23
CA GLY A 131 0.60 8.58 7.71
C GLY A 131 1.64 9.54 7.13
N ASN A 132 2.77 9.69 7.82
CA ASN A 132 3.83 10.67 7.50
C ASN A 132 4.48 10.53 6.11
N SER A 133 4.26 9.43 5.40
CA SER A 133 4.85 9.15 4.08
C SER A 133 3.86 9.26 2.92
N ILE A 134 2.66 9.76 3.20
CA ILE A 134 1.58 9.88 2.22
C ILE A 134 1.28 11.36 2.05
N LEU A 135 1.24 11.77 0.79
CA LEU A 135 0.87 13.11 0.38
C LEU A 135 -0.57 13.07 -0.11
N VAL A 136 -1.28 14.17 0.10
CA VAL A 136 -2.61 14.39 -0.46
C VAL A 136 -2.51 15.42 -1.58
N SER A 137 -3.21 15.17 -2.67
CA SER A 137 -3.40 16.10 -3.78
C SER A 137 -4.90 16.26 -4.06
N SER A 138 -5.24 17.32 -4.80
CA SER A 138 -6.63 17.62 -5.19
C SER A 138 -7.56 18.02 -4.03
N CYS A 139 -7.02 18.69 -3.00
CA CYS A 139 -7.83 19.18 -1.86
C CYS A 139 -8.85 20.27 -2.24
N GLN A 140 -8.74 20.88 -3.43
CA GLN A 140 -9.72 21.86 -3.90
C GLN A 140 -11.11 21.25 -4.11
N ASP A 141 -11.14 19.98 -4.53
CA ASP A 141 -12.37 19.23 -4.78
C ASP A 141 -12.71 18.25 -3.64
N PHE A 142 -12.21 18.55 -2.42
CA PHE A 142 -12.24 17.61 -1.31
C PHE A 142 -13.65 17.23 -0.85
N VAL A 143 -14.54 18.21 -0.72
CA VAL A 143 -15.90 17.99 -0.24
C VAL A 143 -16.92 18.71 -1.13
N SER A 144 -18.00 18.01 -1.45
CA SER A 144 -19.21 18.57 -2.05
C SER A 144 -20.44 18.05 -1.30
N CYS A 145 -21.44 18.90 -1.13
CA CYS A 145 -22.63 18.56 -0.35
C CYS A 145 -23.91 18.83 -1.13
N ASP A 146 -24.84 17.89 -1.03
CA ASP A 146 -26.24 18.10 -1.39
C ASP A 146 -27.11 18.06 -0.13
N LEU A 147 -27.34 19.26 0.42
CA LEU A 147 -28.20 19.47 1.59
C LEU A 147 -29.67 19.70 1.21
N THR A 148 -30.01 19.73 -0.08
CA THR A 148 -31.37 20.03 -0.56
C THR A 148 -32.26 18.80 -0.59
N SER A 149 -31.65 17.61 -0.51
CA SER A 149 -32.32 16.33 -0.51
C SER A 149 -32.89 15.97 0.88
N PHE A 150 -33.85 15.05 0.90
CA PHE A 150 -34.45 14.55 2.14
C PHE A 150 -33.44 13.78 3.03
N PHE A 151 -32.32 13.35 2.44
CA PHE A 151 -31.22 12.69 3.14
C PHE A 151 -29.92 13.38 2.72
N PRO A 152 -29.42 14.35 3.50
CA PRO A 152 -28.26 15.14 3.11
C PRO A 152 -27.07 14.22 2.80
N VAL A 153 -26.50 14.43 1.62
CA VAL A 153 -25.39 13.64 1.09
C VAL A 153 -24.14 14.51 1.06
N VAL A 154 -23.04 13.96 1.56
CA VAL A 154 -21.72 14.58 1.51
C VAL A 154 -20.78 13.65 0.75
N ASP A 155 -20.24 14.13 -0.35
CA ASP A 155 -19.26 13.44 -1.18
C ASP A 155 -17.85 13.96 -0.87
N PHE A 156 -16.93 13.04 -0.65
CA PHE A 156 -15.51 13.33 -0.47
C PHE A 156 -14.70 12.78 -1.62
N LYS A 157 -13.81 13.58 -2.18
CA LYS A 157 -12.89 13.18 -3.24
C LYS A 157 -11.49 13.66 -2.93
N PHE A 158 -10.52 12.75 -2.92
CA PHE A 158 -9.13 13.14 -2.71
C PHE A 158 -8.21 12.12 -3.35
N THR A 159 -7.01 12.57 -3.66
CA THR A 159 -5.98 11.72 -4.24
C THR A 159 -4.86 11.58 -3.24
N LEU A 160 -4.41 10.35 -3.00
CA LEU A 160 -3.26 10.07 -2.15
C LEU A 160 -2.12 9.57 -3.00
N SER A 161 -0.93 10.08 -2.74
CA SER A 161 0.30 9.64 -3.38
C SER A 161 1.38 9.30 -2.35
N SER A 162 2.27 8.39 -2.72
CA SER A 162 3.43 8.03 -1.90
C SER A 162 4.57 7.55 -2.77
N GLY A 163 5.80 7.83 -2.33
CA GLY A 163 7.03 7.58 -3.07
C GLY A 163 7.59 8.83 -3.73
N ASP A 164 8.76 8.68 -4.35
CA ASP A 164 9.48 9.78 -5.00
C ASP A 164 9.01 9.96 -6.45
N GLU A 165 8.62 11.19 -6.81
CA GLU A 165 8.23 11.57 -8.19
C GLU A 165 9.44 11.78 -9.12
N GLU A 166 10.67 11.62 -8.64
CA GLU A 166 11.86 11.79 -9.47
C GLU A 166 11.89 10.79 -10.64
N SER A 167 12.21 11.29 -11.83
CA SER A 167 12.25 10.48 -13.06
C SER A 167 13.21 9.29 -12.90
N GLY A 168 12.66 8.08 -12.82
CA GLY A 168 13.42 6.82 -12.77
C GLY A 168 13.25 5.99 -11.49
N VAL A 169 12.52 6.50 -10.48
CA VAL A 169 12.14 5.70 -9.30
C VAL A 169 10.78 5.04 -9.51
N ASP A 170 10.81 3.72 -9.65
CA ASP A 170 9.65 2.84 -9.95
C ASP A 170 8.74 2.59 -8.71
N SER A 171 8.79 3.50 -7.73
CA SER A 171 8.16 3.37 -6.41
C SER A 171 7.06 4.40 -6.15
N TYR A 172 6.75 5.26 -7.12
CA TYR A 172 5.62 6.18 -7.02
C TYR A 172 4.29 5.45 -7.22
N VAL A 173 3.34 5.70 -6.33
CA VAL A 173 1.96 5.24 -6.44
C VAL A 173 1.03 6.38 -6.10
N GLU A 174 0.04 6.59 -6.95
CA GLU A 174 -1.05 7.55 -6.78
C GLU A 174 -2.39 6.82 -6.91
N ARG A 175 -3.35 7.17 -6.05
CA ARG A 175 -4.67 6.57 -5.99
C ARG A 175 -5.72 7.61 -5.67
N ASP A 176 -6.81 7.59 -6.44
CA ASP A 176 -7.98 8.39 -6.18
C ASP A 176 -8.94 7.66 -5.23
N PHE A 177 -9.50 8.41 -4.30
CA PHE A 177 -10.48 7.96 -3.32
C PHE A 177 -11.75 8.80 -3.45
N ASP A 178 -12.89 8.10 -3.46
CA ASP A 178 -14.22 8.68 -3.48
C ASP A 178 -15.04 8.05 -2.35
N ALA A 179 -15.68 8.88 -1.54
CA ALA A 179 -16.55 8.45 -0.48
C ALA A 179 -17.80 9.31 -0.37
N THR A 180 -18.95 8.70 -0.67
CA THR A 180 -20.26 9.24 -0.34
C THR A 180 -20.67 8.86 1.09
N VAL A 181 -21.14 9.84 1.86
CA VAL A 181 -21.69 9.67 3.21
C VAL A 181 -23.07 10.30 3.28
N VAL A 182 -24.05 9.51 3.71
CA VAL A 182 -25.41 10.00 3.96
C VAL A 182 -25.54 10.29 5.45
N VAL A 183 -25.81 11.54 5.81
CA VAL A 183 -26.01 11.94 7.21
C VAL A 183 -27.47 11.66 7.58
N ARG A 184 -27.70 10.99 8.72
CA ARG A 184 -29.04 10.64 9.22
C ARG A 184 -29.28 11.32 10.57
N GLU A 185 -30.54 11.66 10.83
CA GLU A 185 -31.00 12.11 12.16
C GLU A 185 -30.86 11.00 13.22
#